data_AF-A0AAN7A7N7-F1
#
_entry.id   AF-A0AAN7A7N7-F1
#
_cell.length_a   1.000
_cell.length_b   1.000
_cell.length_c   1.000
_cell.angle_alpha   90.00
_cell.angle_beta   90.00
_cell.angle_gamma   90.00
#
_symmetry.space_group_name_H-M   'P 1'
#
loop_
_entity.id
_entity.type
_entity.pdbx_description
1 polymer ?
#
loop_
_entity_poly.entity_id
_entity_poly.type
_entity_poly.pdbx_seq_one_letter_code
_entity_poly.pdbx_strand_id
1 'polypeptide(L)'
;MMDATPSVPTVPQAAPPQYNKLISDSLDQVTLNVSGQKFTTTINILVGKSLFFAQLLQGDWKSFLQEDDSIFVDSDPDVFQHVLQYLRRGVFPLIHDQKKGHNYKLYADILAEARYFSIAG
;
A
#
# COMPACT_ATOMS: atom_id res chain seq x y z
N MET A 1 -45.39 -23.98 12.70
CA MET A 1 -44.67 -22.96 11.93
C MET A 1 -44.14 -21.95 12.92
N MET A 2 -42.84 -22.00 13.23
CA MET A 2 -42.18 -21.10 14.16
C MET A 2 -41.09 -20.41 13.34
N ASP A 3 -41.23 -19.09 13.18
CA ASP A 3 -40.26 -18.23 12.51
C ASP A 3 -38.89 -18.34 13.19
N ALA A 4 -37.95 -19.00 12.53
CA ALA A 4 -36.54 -18.88 12.88
C ALA A 4 -36.06 -17.54 12.34
N THR A 5 -35.93 -16.55 13.22
CA THR A 5 -35.19 -15.32 12.92
C THR A 5 -33.73 -15.71 12.67
N PRO A 6 -33.11 -15.32 11.54
CA PRO A 6 -31.71 -15.61 11.32
C PRO A 6 -30.87 -14.80 12.32
N SER A 7 -30.05 -15.52 13.10
CA SER A 7 -29.05 -14.93 13.98
C SER A 7 -28.11 -14.05 13.16
N VAL A 8 -28.04 -12.76 13.48
CA VAL A 8 -27.02 -11.85 12.95
C VAL A 8 -25.65 -12.46 13.30
N PRO A 9 -24.74 -12.66 12.33
CA PRO A 9 -23.39 -13.10 12.66
C PRO A 9 -22.76 -12.06 13.59
N THR A 10 -22.54 -12.45 14.84
CA THR A 10 -21.73 -11.74 15.83
C THR A 10 -20.37 -11.48 15.21
N VAL A 11 -19.98 -10.21 15.13
CA VAL A 11 -18.66 -9.75 14.69
C VAL A 11 -17.56 -10.59 15.36
N PRO A 12 -16.78 -11.42 14.63
CA PRO A 12 -15.68 -12.13 15.24
C PRO A 12 -14.45 -11.21 15.32
N GLN A 13 -14.00 -11.04 16.56
CA GLN A 13 -12.60 -10.95 16.98
C GLN A 13 -11.92 -9.57 16.94
N ALA A 14 -11.65 -9.04 18.13
CA ALA A 14 -10.71 -7.94 18.34
C ALA A 14 -9.39 -8.25 17.62
N ALA A 15 -8.93 -7.32 16.78
CA ALA A 15 -7.67 -7.47 16.06
C ALA A 15 -6.55 -7.79 17.07
N PRO A 16 -5.61 -8.70 16.74
CA PRO A 16 -4.47 -9.00 17.61
C PRO A 16 -3.79 -7.71 18.09
N PRO A 17 -3.31 -7.62 19.35
CA PRO A 17 -2.83 -6.36 19.96
C PRO A 17 -1.81 -5.59 19.12
N GLN A 18 -0.98 -6.30 18.36
CA GLN A 18 0.00 -5.73 17.43
C GLN A 18 -0.62 -4.86 16.31
N TYR A 19 -1.88 -5.10 15.93
CA TYR A 19 -2.61 -4.27 14.96
C TYR A 19 -3.16 -2.98 15.58
N ASN A 20 -3.33 -2.90 16.90
CA ASN A 20 -3.77 -1.66 17.55
C ASN A 20 -2.74 -0.53 17.41
N LYS A 21 -1.44 -0.88 17.37
CA LYS A 21 -0.36 0.07 17.10
C LYS A 21 -0.41 0.58 15.65
N LEU A 22 -0.65 -0.31 14.69
CA LEU A 22 -0.88 0.11 13.30
C LEU A 22 -2.13 0.98 13.14
N ILE A 23 -3.17 0.74 13.94
CA ILE A 23 -4.38 1.56 13.97
C ILE A 23 -4.09 2.94 14.55
N SER A 24 -3.31 3.06 15.64
CA SER A 24 -2.92 4.36 16.21
C SER A 24 -2.05 5.15 15.25
N ASP A 25 -1.10 4.49 14.58
CA ASP A 25 -0.11 5.11 13.71
C ASP A 25 -0.68 5.31 12.27
N SER A 26 -1.92 4.90 12.01
CA SER A 26 -2.50 4.85 10.65
C SER A 26 -2.54 6.21 9.93
N LEU A 27 -2.56 7.31 10.68
CA LEU A 27 -2.52 8.68 10.14
C LEU A 27 -1.11 9.27 10.10
N ASP A 28 -0.11 8.59 10.66
CA ASP A 28 1.26 9.08 10.68
C ASP A 28 1.83 9.10 9.27
N GLN A 29 2.60 10.16 9.00
CA GLN A 29 3.34 10.27 7.75
C GLN A 29 4.60 9.41 7.80
N VAL A 30 4.87 8.78 6.67
CA VAL A 30 6.10 8.03 6.42
C VAL A 30 6.70 8.50 5.10
N THR A 31 8.02 8.61 5.07
CA THR A 31 8.79 8.93 3.87
C THR A 31 9.42 7.66 3.35
N LEU A 32 9.16 7.33 2.09
CA LEU A 32 9.80 6.23 1.37
C LEU A 32 10.90 6.79 0.47
N ASN A 33 12.12 6.29 0.59
CA ASN A 33 13.21 6.58 -0.32
C ASN A 33 13.30 5.46 -1.36
N VAL A 34 12.77 5.71 -2.55
CA VAL A 34 12.71 4.76 -3.66
C VAL A 34 13.89 5.03 -4.58
N SER A 35 14.96 4.26 -4.42
CA SER A 35 16.19 4.38 -5.23
C SER A 35 16.75 5.81 -5.36
N GLY A 36 16.60 6.64 -4.31
CA GLY A 36 17.06 8.04 -4.27
C GLY A 36 15.95 9.09 -4.42
N GLN A 37 14.74 8.71 -4.83
CA GLN A 37 13.59 9.63 -4.89
C GLN A 37 12.68 9.44 -3.69
N LYS A 38 12.35 10.56 -3.02
CA LYS A 38 11.51 10.54 -1.82
C LYS A 38 10.03 10.69 -2.12
N PHE A 39 9.22 9.83 -1.48
CA PHE A 39 7.77 9.87 -1.53
C PHE A 39 7.20 9.90 -0.11
N THR A 40 6.43 10.94 0.20
CA THR A 40 5.73 11.03 1.49
C THR A 40 4.28 10.60 1.34
N THR A 41 3.83 9.75 2.26
CA THR A 41 2.43 9.28 2.34
C THR A 41 2.10 8.92 3.78
N THR A 42 0.87 8.50 4.05
CA THR A 42 0.44 8.01 5.36
C THR A 42 0.49 6.49 5.44
N ILE A 43 0.68 5.95 6.64
CA ILE A 43 0.74 4.50 6.89
C ILE A 43 -0.53 3.79 6.39
N ASN A 44 -1.72 4.35 6.63
CA ASN A 44 -2.99 3.77 6.18
C ASN A 44 -3.05 3.53 4.65
N ILE A 45 -2.50 4.42 3.84
CA ILE A 45 -2.50 4.29 2.38
C ILE A 45 -1.67 3.10 1.93
N LEU A 46 -0.52 2.89 2.58
CA LEU A 46 0.38 1.80 2.24
C LEU A 46 -0.23 0.46 2.68
N VAL A 47 -0.60 0.32 3.96
CA VAL A 47 -1.07 -0.96 4.51
C VAL A 47 -2.48 -1.34 4.05
N GLY A 48 -3.30 -0.36 3.64
CA GLY A 48 -4.69 -0.60 3.26
C GLY A 48 -4.87 -1.43 1.98
N LYS A 49 -3.86 -1.46 1.11
CA LYS A 49 -3.91 -2.17 -0.18
C LYS A 49 -2.67 -3.02 -0.48
N SER A 50 -1.62 -2.95 0.33
CA SER A 50 -0.38 -3.72 0.13
C SER A 50 -0.05 -4.56 1.37
N LEU A 51 0.03 -5.88 1.17
CA LEU A 51 0.48 -6.80 2.22
C LEU A 51 1.97 -6.62 2.52
N PHE A 52 2.77 -6.25 1.51
CA PHE A 52 4.19 -5.96 1.70
C PHE A 52 4.38 -4.81 2.69
N PHE A 53 3.70 -3.68 2.48
CA PHE A 53 3.82 -2.55 3.40
C PHE A 53 3.19 -2.84 4.76
N ALA A 54 2.11 -3.63 4.81
CA ALA A 54 1.54 -4.09 6.07
C ALA A 54 2.57 -4.87 6.90
N GLN A 55 3.37 -5.73 6.27
CA GLN A 55 4.46 -6.47 6.91
C GLN A 55 5.66 -5.59 7.25
N LEU A 56 6.09 -4.71 6.33
CA LEU A 56 7.22 -3.82 6.52
C LEU A 56 7.01 -2.86 7.70
N LEU A 57 5.80 -2.33 7.83
CA LEU A 57 5.42 -1.40 8.89
C LEU A 57 4.92 -2.12 10.15
N GLN A 58 4.89 -3.46 10.15
CA GLN A 58 4.57 -4.23 11.33
C GLN A 58 5.78 -4.26 12.29
N GLY A 59 5.55 -3.96 13.56
CA GLY A 59 6.58 -4.09 14.60
C GLY A 59 7.42 -2.82 14.79
N ASP A 60 8.75 -2.98 14.76
CA ASP A 60 9.72 -1.91 15.02
C ASP A 60 10.37 -1.38 13.72
N TRP A 61 9.53 -0.99 12.78
CA TRP A 61 9.96 -0.44 11.48
C TRP A 61 10.82 0.81 11.61
N LYS A 62 10.80 1.48 12.77
CA LYS A 62 11.65 2.63 13.08
C LYS A 62 13.13 2.25 13.09
N SER A 63 13.47 0.99 13.34
CA SER A 63 14.84 0.48 13.22
C SER A 63 15.36 0.42 11.78
N PHE A 64 14.47 0.46 10.78
CA PHE A 64 14.81 0.48 9.35
C PHE A 64 14.88 1.90 8.77
N LEU A 65 14.71 2.93 9.59
CA LEU A 65 14.82 4.31 9.15
C LEU A 65 16.27 4.64 8.81
N GLN A 66 16.44 5.36 7.71
CA GLN A 66 17.69 6.01 7.35
C GLN A 66 17.93 7.23 8.25
N GLU A 67 19.12 7.84 8.16
CA GLU A 67 19.48 9.03 8.95
C GLU A 67 18.53 10.22 8.74
N ASP A 68 17.77 10.23 7.66
CA ASP A 68 16.81 11.27 7.29
C ASP A 68 15.34 10.89 7.58
N ASP A 69 15.11 9.90 8.44
CA ASP A 69 13.79 9.37 8.82
C ASP A 69 12.98 8.79 7.64
N SER A 70 13.65 8.34 6.58
CA SER A 70 12.99 7.64 5.46
C SER A 70 13.24 6.13 5.47
N ILE A 71 12.33 5.36 4.88
CA ILE A 71 12.47 3.92 4.69
C ILE A 71 12.91 3.66 3.26
N PHE A 72 14.03 2.94 3.09
CA PHE A 72 14.52 2.58 1.76
C PHE A 72 13.64 1.51 1.09
N VAL A 73 13.34 1.72 -0.18
CA VAL A 73 12.57 0.79 -1.03
C VAL A 73 13.34 0.58 -2.33
N ASP A 74 13.65 -0.68 -2.64
CA ASP A 74 14.38 -1.07 -3.84
C ASP A 74 13.40 -1.25 -5.02
N SER A 75 13.03 -0.15 -5.66
CA SER A 75 12.06 -0.09 -6.77
C SER A 75 12.39 1.06 -7.71
N ASP A 76 11.82 1.05 -8.91
CA ASP A 76 11.92 2.15 -9.88
C ASP A 76 11.00 3.31 -9.44
N PRO A 77 11.52 4.53 -9.21
CA PRO A 77 10.72 5.63 -8.69
C PRO A 77 9.66 6.13 -9.67
N ASP A 78 9.91 6.07 -10.99
CA ASP A 78 8.94 6.48 -12.01
C ASP A 78 7.75 5.52 -12.03
N VAL A 79 8.01 4.22 -11.91
CA VAL A 79 6.94 3.21 -11.83
C VAL A 79 6.25 3.27 -10.48
N PHE A 80 6.99 3.42 -9.39
CA PHE A 80 6.46 3.50 -8.03
C PHE A 80 5.48 4.67 -7.85
N GLN A 81 5.71 5.81 -8.50
CA GLN A 81 4.76 6.93 -8.47
C GLN A 81 3.34 6.49 -8.90
N HIS A 82 3.24 5.63 -9.91
CA HIS A 82 1.98 5.11 -10.42
C HIS A 82 1.34 4.12 -9.43
N VAL A 83 2.18 3.28 -8.81
CA VAL A 83 1.76 2.36 -7.74
C VAL A 83 1.22 3.13 -6.54
N LEU A 84 1.94 4.14 -6.06
CA LEU A 84 1.51 4.98 -4.94
C LEU A 84 0.22 5.73 -5.27
N GLN A 85 0.07 6.18 -6.52
CA GLN A 85 -1.16 6.82 -6.97
C GLN A 85 -2.36 5.85 -6.93
N TYR A 86 -2.15 4.58 -7.30
CA TYR A 86 -3.15 3.53 -7.15
C TYR A 86 -3.48 3.26 -5.68
N LEU A 87 -2.48 3.16 -4.78
CA LEU A 87 -2.72 2.98 -3.35
C LEU A 87 -3.59 4.11 -2.76
N ARG A 88 -3.39 5.36 -3.21
CA ARG A 88 -4.15 6.53 -2.76
C ARG A 88 -5.60 6.58 -3.26
N ARG A 89 -5.84 6.24 -4.53
CA ARG A 89 -7.14 6.45 -5.19
C ARG A 89 -7.93 5.17 -5.49
N GLY A 90 -7.26 4.02 -5.50
CA GLY A 90 -7.82 2.74 -5.92
C GLY A 90 -8.05 2.61 -7.43
N VAL A 91 -7.51 3.52 -8.25
CA VAL A 91 -7.71 3.55 -9.71
C VAL A 91 -6.37 3.52 -10.40
N PHE A 92 -6.17 2.58 -11.33
CA PHE A 92 -4.96 2.51 -12.13
C PHE A 92 -4.91 3.67 -13.13
N PRO A 93 -3.74 4.28 -13.34
CA PRO A 93 -3.60 5.38 -14.28
C PRO A 93 -3.85 4.90 -15.71
N LEU A 94 -4.86 5.48 -16.36
CA LEU A 94 -5.14 5.28 -17.79
C LEU A 94 -4.21 6.20 -18.61
N ILE A 95 -2.98 5.74 -18.83
CA ILE A 95 -1.99 6.49 -19.61
C ILE A 95 -2.15 6.14 -21.09
N HIS A 96 -2.92 6.98 -21.77
CA HIS A 96 -3.13 6.90 -23.21
C HIS A 96 -2.57 8.15 -23.88
N ASP A 97 -1.57 7.96 -24.75
CA ASP A 97 -1.03 9.02 -25.60
C ASP A 97 -1.69 8.90 -27.00
N GLN A 98 -2.32 9.97 -27.47
CA GLN A 98 -3.03 9.98 -28.76
C GLN A 98 -2.12 9.75 -29.98
N LYS A 99 -0.80 9.97 -29.85
CA LYS A 99 0.19 9.80 -30.92
C LYS A 99 0.99 8.51 -30.78
N LYS A 100 1.25 8.05 -29.55
CA LYS A 100 2.07 6.84 -29.27
C LYS A 100 1.24 5.60 -28.95
N GLY A 101 -0.07 5.75 -28.72
CA GLY A 101 -0.93 4.67 -28.25
C GLY A 101 -0.72 4.35 -26.76
N HIS A 102 -1.08 3.13 -26.36
CA HIS A 102 -0.88 2.65 -25.00
C HIS A 102 0.59 2.34 -24.72
N ASN A 103 1.08 2.77 -23.55
CA ASN A 103 2.42 2.42 -23.09
C ASN A 103 2.43 1.02 -22.44
N TYR A 104 2.40 -0.02 -23.29
CA TYR A 104 2.38 -1.43 -22.84
C TYR A 104 3.54 -1.80 -21.93
N LYS A 105 4.73 -1.22 -22.14
CA LYS A 105 5.87 -1.46 -21.26
C LYS A 105 5.58 -0.96 -19.85
N LEU A 106 5.11 0.29 -19.73
CA LEU A 106 4.76 0.87 -18.44
C LEU A 106 3.66 0.08 -17.73
N TYR A 107 2.66 -0.42 -18.46
CA TYR A 107 1.64 -1.29 -17.86
C TYR A 107 2.23 -2.61 -17.33
N ALA A 108 3.18 -3.22 -18.05
CA ALA A 108 3.88 -4.41 -17.59
C ALA A 108 4.76 -4.12 -16.36
N ASP A 109 5.46 -2.99 -16.35
CA ASP A 109 6.29 -2.56 -15.22
C ASP A 109 5.42 -2.31 -13.97
N ILE A 110 4.30 -1.58 -14.11
CA ILE A 110 3.34 -1.35 -13.02
C ILE A 110 2.79 -2.67 -12.48
N LEU A 111 2.48 -3.63 -13.36
CA LEU A 111 1.99 -4.95 -12.94
C LEU A 111 3.06 -5.75 -12.19
N ALA A 112 4.31 -5.69 -12.63
CA ALA A 112 5.43 -6.34 -11.94
C ALA A 112 5.63 -5.74 -10.54
N GLU A 113 5.60 -4.41 -10.42
CA GLU A 113 5.70 -3.71 -9.14
C GLU A 113 4.51 -3.98 -8.23
N ALA A 114 3.28 -3.99 -8.76
CA ALA A 114 2.10 -4.32 -7.97
C ALA A 114 2.17 -5.75 -7.37
N ARG A 115 2.78 -6.69 -8.11
CA ARG A 115 3.06 -8.04 -7.60
C ARG A 115 4.15 -8.03 -6.53
N TYR A 116 5.24 -7.29 -6.76
CA TYR A 116 6.32 -7.13 -5.79
C TYR A 116 5.80 -6.58 -4.45
N PHE A 117 5.00 -5.52 -4.50
CA PHE A 117 4.37 -4.91 -3.33
C PHE A 117 3.15 -5.69 -2.80
N SER A 118 2.87 -6.90 -3.32
CA SER A 118 1.73 -7.73 -2.88
C SER A 118 0.42 -6.93 -2.77
N ILE A 119 0.10 -6.16 -3.81
CA ILE A 119 -1.11 -5.34 -3.87
C ILE A 119 -2.30 -6.22 -4.24
N ALA A 120 -3.38 -6.17 -3.45
CA ALA A 120 -4.60 -6.90 -3.76
C ALA A 120 -5.29 -6.30 -4.99
N GLY A 121 -5.57 -7.14 -5.99
CA GLY A 121 -6.26 -6.79 -7.24
C GLY A 121 -7.77 -6.66 -7.09
#